data_AF-A0A2S9FN87-F1
#
_entry.id   AF-A0A2S9FN87-F1
#
_cell.length_a   1.000
_cell.length_b   1.000
_cell.length_c   1.000
_cell.angle_alpha   90.00
_cell.angle_beta   90.00
_cell.angle_gamma   90.00
#
_symmetry.space_group_name_H-M   'P 1'
#
loop_
_entity.id
_entity.type
_entity.pdbx_description
1 polymer ?
#
loop_
_entity_poly.entity_id
_entity_poly.type
_entity_poly.pdbx_seq_one_letter_code
_entity_poly.pdbx_strand_id
1 'polypeptide(L)'
;TGTYANFKKVHTVDFEGKYFKSRGPLNTAPSPQYRPTIAQAGASPPGRELAAQHADTIVAPANDIAAMKAYRDDIHARMEAIGRDPSHCKVFYLISPIVADTHDEAVAKRDRWFNDPQYVEYMLAEIS
;
A
#
# COMPACT_ATOMS: atom_id res chain seq x y z
N THR A 1 -42.30 1.31 13.04
CA THR A 1 -41.84 0.01 13.61
C THR A 1 -40.81 0.16 14.72
N GLY A 2 -40.12 1.31 14.88
CA GLY A 2 -39.14 1.48 15.97
C GLY A 2 -37.90 0.59 15.84
N THR A 3 -37.63 0.07 14.65
CA THR A 3 -36.55 -0.89 14.39
C THR A 3 -35.33 -0.17 13.84
N TYR A 4 -34.22 -0.17 14.59
CA TYR A 4 -32.94 0.40 14.14
C TYR A 4 -32.23 -0.49 13.12
N ALA A 5 -32.15 -1.81 13.38
CA ALA A 5 -31.54 -2.79 12.49
C ALA A 5 -32.41 -4.05 12.36
N ASN A 6 -32.57 -4.57 11.14
CA ASN A 6 -33.30 -5.81 10.89
C ASN A 6 -32.39 -7.01 11.19
N PHE A 7 -32.64 -7.72 12.30
CA PHE A 7 -31.86 -8.88 12.72
C PHE A 7 -31.80 -10.01 11.66
N LYS A 8 -32.81 -10.11 10.78
CA LYS A 8 -32.82 -11.10 9.68
C LYS A 8 -31.77 -10.81 8.59
N LYS A 9 -31.15 -9.62 8.62
CA LYS A 9 -30.08 -9.19 7.71
C LYS A 9 -28.70 -9.17 8.38
N VAL A 10 -28.62 -9.60 9.64
CA VAL A 10 -27.36 -9.71 10.39
C VAL A 10 -26.97 -11.18 10.45
N HIS A 11 -25.84 -11.53 9.86
CA HIS A 11 -25.39 -12.91 9.72
C HIS A 11 -24.04 -13.12 10.40
N THR A 12 -23.89 -14.27 11.04
CA THR A 12 -22.59 -14.77 11.51
C THR A 12 -21.72 -15.12 10.31
N VAL A 13 -20.40 -15.03 10.50
CA VAL A 13 -19.42 -15.44 9.49
C VAL A 13 -19.01 -16.89 9.72
N ASP A 14 -19.02 -17.36 10.98
CA ASP A 14 -18.69 -18.73 11.39
C ASP A 14 -17.41 -19.27 10.73
N PHE A 15 -16.39 -18.42 10.65
CA PHE A 15 -15.11 -18.73 10.03
C PHE A 15 -14.24 -19.58 10.95
N GLU A 16 -13.74 -20.71 10.45
CA GLU A 16 -12.72 -21.52 11.10
C GLU A 16 -11.54 -21.77 10.16
N GLY A 17 -10.44 -21.04 10.37
CA GLY A 17 -9.22 -21.19 9.60
C GLY A 17 -8.09 -21.82 10.40
N LYS A 18 -6.96 -22.07 9.72
CA LYS A 18 -5.73 -22.60 10.33
C LYS A 18 -5.19 -21.69 11.45
N TYR A 19 -5.28 -20.38 11.27
CA TYR A 19 -4.65 -19.39 12.16
C TYR A 19 -5.64 -18.63 13.04
N PHE A 20 -6.90 -18.51 12.63
CA PHE A 20 -7.91 -17.74 13.36
C PHE A 20 -9.31 -18.34 13.18
N LYS A 21 -10.17 -18.11 14.17
CA LYS A 21 -11.60 -18.47 14.13
C LYS A 21 -12.43 -17.26 14.56
N SER A 22 -13.56 -17.03 13.91
CA SER A 22 -14.46 -15.93 14.24
C SER A 22 -15.91 -16.27 13.93
N ARG A 23 -16.77 -16.20 14.95
CA ARG A 23 -18.21 -16.35 14.79
C ARG A 23 -18.82 -15.14 14.06
N GLY A 24 -18.32 -13.94 14.30
CA GLY A 24 -19.02 -12.69 13.95
C GLY A 24 -20.32 -12.49 14.75
N PRO A 25 -21.26 -11.64 14.28
CA PRO A 25 -21.13 -10.71 13.14
C PRO A 25 -20.15 -9.56 13.45
N LEU A 26 -19.81 -8.75 12.44
CA LEU A 26 -19.17 -7.46 12.66
C LEU A 26 -20.11 -6.56 13.47
N ASN A 27 -19.63 -5.96 14.56
CA ASN A 27 -20.42 -5.16 15.51
C ASN A 27 -20.64 -3.70 15.07
N THR A 28 -20.51 -3.42 13.76
CA THR A 28 -20.64 -2.08 13.19
C THR A 28 -21.65 -2.09 12.03
N ALA A 29 -22.29 -0.97 11.77
CA ALA A 29 -23.08 -0.80 10.55
C ALA A 29 -22.18 -0.85 9.30
N PRO A 30 -22.70 -1.26 8.13
CA PRO A 30 -21.94 -1.22 6.88
C PRO A 30 -21.49 0.21 6.57
N SER A 31 -20.20 0.38 6.24
CA SER A 31 -19.69 1.65 5.72
C SER A 31 -20.07 1.82 4.24
N PRO A 32 -20.01 3.04 3.68
CA PRO A 32 -20.30 3.25 2.25
C PRO A 32 -19.42 2.41 1.31
N GLN A 33 -18.20 2.06 1.73
CA GLN A 33 -17.25 1.27 0.94
C GLN A 33 -17.30 -0.24 1.26
N TYR A 34 -17.97 -0.65 2.34
CA TYR A 34 -18.01 -2.01 2.90
C TYR A 34 -16.67 -2.59 3.38
N ARG A 35 -15.56 -2.31 2.68
CA ARG A 35 -14.18 -2.64 3.04
C ARG A 35 -13.29 -1.40 2.89
N PRO A 36 -12.23 -1.26 3.70
CA PRO A 36 -11.23 -0.23 3.46
C PRO A 36 -10.45 -0.52 2.18
N THR A 37 -9.80 0.51 1.63
CA THR A 37 -8.75 0.36 0.63
C THR A 37 -7.58 -0.44 1.22
N ILE A 38 -7.15 -1.49 0.54
CA ILE A 38 -6.04 -2.34 0.96
C ILE A 38 -4.75 -1.82 0.33
N ALA A 39 -3.90 -1.19 1.15
CA ALA A 39 -2.56 -0.76 0.77
C ALA A 39 -1.50 -1.79 1.20
N GLN A 40 -0.52 -2.04 0.35
CA GLN A 40 0.55 -3.02 0.62
C GLN A 40 1.92 -2.42 0.22
N ALA A 41 2.99 -2.76 0.96
CA ALA A 41 4.35 -2.24 0.71
C ALA A 41 5.46 -3.33 0.71
N GLY A 42 5.10 -4.59 0.53
CA GLY A 42 6.02 -5.72 0.52
C GLY A 42 6.60 -5.97 -0.87
N ALA A 43 7.90 -5.70 -1.05
CA ALA A 43 8.59 -5.83 -2.33
C ALA A 43 9.20 -7.22 -2.61
N SER A 44 9.16 -8.16 -1.65
CA SER A 44 9.66 -9.54 -1.82
C SER A 44 8.76 -10.37 -2.75
N PRO A 45 9.22 -11.48 -3.34
CA PRO A 45 8.38 -12.30 -4.21
C PRO A 45 7.05 -12.75 -3.56
N PRO A 46 7.03 -13.25 -2.30
CA PRO A 46 5.76 -13.56 -1.62
C PRO A 46 4.93 -12.30 -1.31
N GLY A 47 5.57 -11.17 -1.02
CA GLY A 47 4.89 -9.89 -0.81
C GLY A 47 4.16 -9.41 -2.07
N ARG A 48 4.80 -9.52 -3.23
CA ARG A 48 4.21 -9.17 -4.53
C ARG A 48 3.06 -10.10 -4.90
N GLU A 49 3.16 -11.38 -4.56
CA GLU A 49 2.08 -12.34 -4.74
C GLU A 49 0.85 -11.98 -3.90
N LEU A 50 1.06 -11.68 -2.62
CA LEU A 50 0.00 -11.21 -1.72
C LEU A 50 -0.63 -9.90 -2.22
N ALA A 51 0.19 -8.98 -2.74
CA ALA A 51 -0.27 -7.72 -3.30
C ALA A 51 -1.12 -7.93 -4.56
N ALA A 52 -0.68 -8.79 -5.47
CA ALA A 52 -1.43 -9.13 -6.68
C ALA A 52 -2.83 -9.67 -6.33
N GLN A 53 -2.93 -10.48 -5.27
CA GLN A 53 -4.20 -11.06 -4.83
C GLN A 53 -5.15 -10.07 -4.16
N HIS A 54 -4.64 -9.10 -3.38
CA HIS A 54 -5.49 -8.34 -2.45
C HIS A 54 -5.34 -6.81 -2.49
N ALA A 55 -4.23 -6.27 -2.98
CA ALA A 55 -3.95 -4.84 -2.84
C ALA A 55 -4.75 -4.01 -3.83
N ASP A 56 -5.43 -2.98 -3.34
CA ASP A 56 -5.98 -1.91 -4.17
C ASP A 56 -4.88 -0.89 -4.53
N THR A 57 -3.88 -0.74 -3.66
CA THR A 57 -2.71 0.11 -3.89
C THR A 57 -1.41 -0.52 -3.39
N ILE A 58 -0.31 -0.24 -4.08
CA ILE A 58 1.04 -0.69 -3.72
C ILE A 58 1.95 0.53 -3.56
N VAL A 59 2.75 0.55 -2.51
CA VAL A 59 3.86 1.50 -2.35
C VAL A 59 5.18 0.77 -2.55
N ALA A 60 5.93 1.17 -3.57
CA ALA A 60 7.15 0.51 -4.00
C ALA A 60 8.36 1.46 -3.99
N PRO A 61 9.59 0.94 -3.82
CA PRO A 61 10.80 1.75 -3.95
C PRO A 61 10.98 2.25 -5.39
N ALA A 62 11.45 3.48 -5.54
CA ALA A 62 11.81 4.08 -6.82
C ALA A 62 13.34 4.04 -6.99
N ASN A 63 13.85 3.13 -7.83
CA ASN A 63 15.28 3.07 -8.15
C ASN A 63 15.57 3.89 -9.41
N ASP A 64 15.06 3.43 -10.54
CA ASP A 64 15.12 4.11 -11.83
C ASP A 64 13.86 3.81 -12.63
N ILE A 65 13.68 4.50 -13.77
CA ILE A 65 12.47 4.36 -14.60
C ILE A 65 12.29 2.93 -15.13
N ALA A 66 13.37 2.24 -15.50
CA ALA A 66 13.30 0.89 -16.04
C ALA A 66 12.90 -0.11 -14.95
N ALA A 67 13.50 -0.01 -13.76
CA ALA A 67 13.17 -0.81 -12.59
C ALA A 67 11.72 -0.57 -12.12
N MET A 68 11.26 0.68 -12.14
CA MET A 68 9.87 1.01 -11.84
C MET A 68 8.93 0.30 -12.82
N LYS A 69 9.15 0.45 -14.13
CA LYS A 69 8.34 -0.23 -15.16
C LYS A 69 8.33 -1.75 -14.98
N ALA A 70 9.50 -2.36 -14.81
CA ALA A 70 9.62 -3.80 -14.60
C ALA A 70 8.87 -4.28 -13.36
N TYR A 71 8.89 -3.52 -12.26
CA TYR A 71 8.13 -3.84 -11.06
C TYR A 71 6.61 -3.80 -11.32
N ARG A 72 6.12 -2.77 -12.01
CA ARG A 72 4.71 -2.66 -12.36
C ARG A 72 4.26 -3.83 -13.25
N ASP A 73 5.07 -4.16 -14.25
CA ASP A 73 4.76 -5.21 -15.22
C ASP A 73 4.75 -6.59 -14.54
N ASP A 74 5.65 -6.85 -13.58
CA ASP A 74 5.63 -8.07 -12.74
C ASP A 74 4.35 -8.17 -11.90
N ILE A 75 3.90 -7.09 -11.26
CA ILE A 75 2.63 -7.07 -10.52
C ILE A 75 1.44 -7.34 -11.45
N HIS A 76 1.40 -6.68 -12.61
CA HIS A 76 0.33 -6.85 -13.58
C HIS A 76 0.25 -8.30 -14.08
N ALA A 77 1.39 -8.91 -14.43
CA ALA A 77 1.45 -10.29 -14.87
C ALA A 77 0.94 -11.27 -13.80
N ARG A 78 1.26 -11.03 -12.52
CA ARG A 78 0.73 -11.84 -11.40
C ARG A 78 -0.77 -11.70 -11.24
N MET A 79 -1.31 -10.49 -11.37
CA MET A 79 -2.75 -10.25 -11.30
C MET A 79 -3.48 -10.95 -12.45
N GLU A 80 -2.96 -10.84 -13.68
CA GLU A 80 -3.51 -11.51 -14.85
C GLU A 80 -3.50 -13.04 -14.69
N ALA A 81 -2.42 -13.60 -14.15
CA ALA A 81 -2.27 -15.03 -13.92
C ALA A 81 -3.35 -15.61 -12.97
N ILE A 82 -3.93 -14.78 -12.09
CA ILE A 82 -5.02 -15.16 -11.17
C ILE A 82 -6.40 -14.64 -11.65
N GLY A 83 -6.48 -14.09 -12.86
CA GLY A 83 -7.73 -13.58 -13.44
C GLY A 83 -8.22 -12.25 -12.86
N ARG A 84 -7.33 -11.47 -12.21
CA ARG A 84 -7.64 -10.14 -11.69
C ARG A 84 -7.20 -9.06 -12.69
N ASP A 85 -8.09 -8.12 -13.01
CA ASP A 85 -7.77 -6.99 -13.87
C ASP A 85 -6.66 -6.10 -13.25
N PRO A 86 -5.50 -5.92 -13.91
CA PRO A 86 -4.44 -5.01 -13.47
C PRO A 86 -4.89 -3.58 -13.16
N SER A 87 -5.96 -3.10 -13.80
CA SER A 87 -6.50 -1.76 -13.60
C SER A 87 -7.00 -1.52 -12.17
N HIS A 88 -7.35 -2.60 -11.45
CA HIS A 88 -7.84 -2.60 -10.07
C HIS A 88 -6.76 -2.36 -9.00
N CYS A 89 -5.48 -2.29 -9.36
CA CYS A 89 -4.39 -1.99 -8.44
C CYS A 89 -3.58 -0.79 -8.93
N LYS A 90 -3.34 0.19 -8.06
CA LYS A 90 -2.47 1.35 -8.38
C LYS A 90 -1.10 1.17 -7.75
N VAL A 91 -0.05 1.28 -8.55
CA VAL A 91 1.35 1.23 -8.07
C VAL A 91 1.86 2.67 -7.91
N PHE A 92 2.26 3.00 -6.69
CA PHE A 92 2.89 4.25 -6.31
C PHE A 92 4.36 4.02 -5.99
N TYR A 93 5.21 4.97 -6.38
CA TYR A 93 6.63 4.93 -6.11
C TYR A 93 7.02 6.03 -5.13
N LEU A 94 7.88 5.69 -4.18
CA LEU A 94 8.40 6.65 -3.21
C LEU A 94 9.38 7.61 -3.90
N ILE A 95 9.08 8.90 -3.90
CA ILE A 95 9.94 9.97 -4.43
C ILE A 95 10.06 11.10 -3.41
N SER A 96 11.23 11.76 -3.37
CA SER A 96 11.52 12.89 -2.49
C SER A 96 11.99 14.10 -3.30
N PRO A 97 11.07 14.84 -3.95
CA PRO A 97 11.43 15.98 -4.77
C PRO A 97 11.91 17.16 -3.91
N ILE A 98 12.97 17.84 -4.38
CA ILE A 98 13.45 19.10 -3.79
C ILE A 98 13.07 20.22 -4.73
N VAL A 99 12.18 21.09 -4.26
CA VAL A 99 11.59 22.19 -5.06
C VAL A 99 12.11 23.54 -4.56
N ALA A 100 12.46 24.41 -5.51
CA ALA A 100 12.86 25.82 -5.35
C ALA A 100 12.51 26.61 -6.63
N ASP A 101 12.65 27.94 -6.60
CA ASP A 101 12.26 28.81 -7.73
C ASP A 101 13.22 28.68 -8.92
N THR A 102 14.47 28.30 -8.66
CA THR A 102 15.47 27.99 -9.69
C THR A 102 16.16 26.64 -9.46
N HIS A 103 16.78 26.09 -10.52
CA HIS A 103 17.56 24.85 -10.43
C HIS A 103 18.71 24.98 -9.43
N ASP A 104 19.46 26.09 -9.50
CA ASP A 104 20.61 26.33 -8.63
C ASP A 104 20.20 26.42 -7.16
N GLU A 105 19.05 27.03 -6.85
CA GLU A 105 18.50 27.04 -5.50
C GLU A 105 18.08 25.65 -5.01
N ALA A 106 17.51 24.82 -5.89
CA ALA A 106 17.13 23.45 -5.55
C ALA A 106 18.37 22.60 -5.24
N VAL A 107 19.44 22.76 -6.04
CA VAL A 107 20.76 22.13 -5.78
C VAL A 107 21.34 22.63 -4.46
N ALA A 108 21.36 23.93 -4.21
CA ALA A 108 21.86 24.50 -2.96
C ALA A 108 21.04 24.06 -1.73
N LYS A 109 19.72 23.89 -1.88
CA LYS A 109 18.84 23.34 -0.83
C LYS A 109 19.12 21.86 -0.56
N ARG A 110 19.30 21.07 -1.62
CA ARG A 110 19.70 19.65 -1.53
C ARG A 110 21.02 19.50 -0.80
N ASP A 111 22.02 20.29 -1.18
CA ASP A 111 23.36 20.19 -0.61
C ASP A 111 23.35 20.60 0.87
N ARG A 112 22.60 21.65 1.25
CA ARG A 112 22.40 21.99 2.67
C ARG A 112 21.74 20.86 3.46
N TRP A 113 20.71 20.22 2.89
CA TRP A 113 19.99 19.15 3.57
C TRP A 113 20.86 17.91 3.81
N PHE A 114 21.63 17.46 2.80
CA PHE A 114 22.52 16.31 2.95
C PHE A 114 23.69 16.54 3.91
N ASN A 115 24.10 17.80 4.09
CA ASN A 115 25.16 18.18 5.02
C ASN A 115 24.63 18.58 6.41
N ASP A 116 23.32 18.54 6.64
CA ASP A 116 22.74 18.82 7.95
C ASP A 116 23.08 17.67 8.92
N PRO A 117 23.70 17.94 10.08
CA PRO A 117 24.01 16.91 11.07
C PRO A 117 22.79 16.07 11.48
N GLN A 118 21.59 16.68 11.54
CA GLN A 118 20.36 15.96 11.88
C GLN A 118 19.97 14.94 10.80
N TYR A 119 20.22 15.28 9.52
CA TYR A 119 19.97 14.35 8.43
C TYR A 119 20.91 13.15 8.50
N VAL A 120 22.19 13.38 8.80
CA VAL A 120 23.17 12.29 8.96
C VAL A 120 22.79 11.37 10.12
N GLU A 121 22.39 11.92 11.27
CA GLU A 121 21.90 11.14 12.40
C GLU A 121 20.67 10.29 12.04
N TYR A 122 19.70 10.89 11.34
CA TYR A 122 18.50 10.18 10.88
C TYR A 122 18.83 8.99 9.97
N MET A 123 19.70 9.21 8.97
CA MET A 123 20.09 8.14 8.04
C MET A 123 20.87 7.02 8.75
N LEU A 124 21.71 7.35 9.73
CA LEU A 124 22.43 6.35 10.53
C LEU A 124 21.48 5.51 11.40
N ALA A 125 20.42 6.12 11.91
CA ALA A 125 19.39 5.42 12.67
C ALA A 125 18.58 4.44 11.80
N GLU A 126 18.34 4.76 10.52
CA GLU A 126 17.61 3.86 9.61
C GLU A 126 18.40 2.60 9.21
N ILE A 127 19.74 2.63 9.28
CA ILE A 127 20.60 1.51 8.89
C ILE A 127 21.13 0.68 10.09
N SER A 128 20.84 1.10 11.32
CA SER A 128 21.23 0.40 12.57
C SER A 128 20.15 -0.57 13.03
#